data_AF-A0A3C1A1J8-F1
#
_entry.id   AF-A0A3C1A1J8-F1
#
_cell.length_a   1.000
_cell.length_b   1.000
_cell.length_c   1.000
_cell.angle_alpha   90.00
_cell.angle_beta   90.00
_cell.angle_gamma   90.00
#
_symmetry.space_group_name_H-M   'P 1'
#
loop_
_entity.id
_entity.type
_entity.pdbx_description
1 polymer ?
#
loop_
_entity_poly.entity_id
_entity_poly.type
_entity_poly.pdbx_seq_one_letter_code
_entity_poly.pdbx_strand_id
1 'polypeptide(L)'
;MAKRRKTWREKLEIEQEPKVVDDPRGRGKMLVPKPLDVDALIRKIRKGKVATVAQIRDRLAKDFDADFTCPLTTGIFLRIAAEAAEEDLAKGKKRIAPYWRVIKADGSLNEKFPGGTEAQAARLREEGHTILPGKGKKPPRVKEFEESLQKL
;
A
#
# COMPACT_ATOMS: atom_id res chain seq x y z
N MET A 1 -7.39 -14.44 31.34
CA MET A 1 -6.75 -15.01 30.13
C MET A 1 -6.38 -13.88 29.19
N ALA A 2 -5.13 -13.79 28.72
CA ALA A 2 -4.74 -12.77 27.75
C ALA A 2 -5.43 -13.03 26.40
N LYS A 3 -6.09 -12.02 25.84
CA LYS A 3 -6.77 -12.14 24.54
C LYS A 3 -5.75 -12.47 23.45
N ARG A 4 -6.01 -13.52 22.66
CA ARG A 4 -5.16 -13.90 21.51
C ARG A 4 -4.94 -12.69 20.61
N ARG A 5 -3.69 -12.41 20.24
CA ARG A 5 -3.38 -11.37 19.25
C ARG A 5 -3.94 -11.80 17.88
N LYS A 6 -4.66 -10.89 17.21
CA LYS A 6 -5.12 -11.10 15.84
C LYS A 6 -3.93 -11.21 14.88
N THR A 7 -4.01 -12.16 13.96
CA THR A 7 -3.15 -12.28 12.76
C THR A 7 -3.34 -11.05 11.86
N TRP A 8 -2.41 -10.83 10.94
CA TRP A 8 -2.54 -9.75 9.95
C TRP A 8 -3.68 -10.01 8.98
N ARG A 9 -3.91 -11.26 8.59
CA ARG A 9 -5.09 -11.70 7.84
C ARG A 9 -6.40 -11.30 8.53
N GLU A 10 -6.55 -11.58 9.82
CA GLU A 10 -7.74 -11.19 10.61
C GLU A 10 -7.87 -9.65 10.77
N LYS A 11 -6.78 -8.89 10.70
CA LYS A 11 -6.82 -7.42 10.69
C LYS A 11 -7.23 -6.87 9.34
N LEU A 12 -6.82 -7.53 8.25
CA LEU A 12 -7.18 -7.16 6.89
C LEU A 12 -8.68 -7.40 6.65
N GLU A 13 -9.19 -8.54 7.12
CA GLU A 13 -10.58 -8.97 6.93
C GLU A 13 -11.50 -8.53 8.07
N ILE A 14 -11.12 -7.51 8.83
CA ILE A 14 -11.97 -6.96 9.88
C ILE A 14 -13.25 -6.38 9.27
N GLU A 15 -14.39 -6.77 9.83
CA GLU A 15 -15.69 -6.20 9.44
C GLU A 15 -15.76 -4.74 9.88
N GLN A 16 -15.64 -3.84 8.91
CA GLN A 16 -15.86 -2.42 9.06
C GLN A 16 -16.34 -1.85 7.73
N GLU A 17 -17.21 -0.84 7.78
CA GLU A 17 -17.62 -0.11 6.60
C GLU A 17 -16.73 1.13 6.38
N PRO A 18 -16.41 1.46 5.12
CA PRO A 18 -15.79 2.75 4.79
C PRO A 18 -16.75 3.89 5.16
N LYS A 19 -16.19 5.04 5.55
CA LYS A 19 -16.97 6.22 5.94
C LYS A 19 -16.46 7.46 5.25
N VAL A 20 -17.37 8.24 4.69
CA VAL A 20 -17.09 9.60 4.23
C VAL A 20 -17.53 10.56 5.32
N VAL A 21 -16.61 11.40 5.81
CA VAL A 21 -16.84 12.33 6.93
C VAL A 21 -16.30 13.70 6.57
N ASP A 22 -16.82 14.77 7.19
CA ASP A 22 -16.22 16.09 7.05
C ASP A 22 -14.85 16.13 7.74
N ASP A 23 -13.85 16.69 7.04
CA ASP A 23 -12.51 16.84 7.60
C ASP A 23 -12.50 17.92 8.70
N PRO A 24 -12.04 17.61 9.92
CA PRO A 24 -11.98 18.58 11.02
C PRO A 24 -11.13 19.82 10.73
N ARG A 25 -10.30 19.80 9.68
CA ARG A 25 -9.46 20.92 9.23
C ARG A 25 -10.09 21.72 8.09
N GLY A 26 -11.33 21.44 7.71
CA GLY A 26 -12.07 22.19 6.70
C GLY A 26 -11.61 21.97 5.26
N ARG A 27 -10.96 20.83 4.95
CA ARG A 27 -10.48 20.51 3.58
C ARG A 27 -11.52 19.82 2.68
N GLY A 28 -12.76 19.67 3.15
CA GLY A 28 -13.84 18.95 2.46
C GLY A 28 -14.11 17.56 3.04
N LYS A 29 -14.73 16.70 2.24
CA LYS A 29 -15.10 15.32 2.59
C LYS A 29 -13.88 14.41 2.56
N MET A 30 -13.64 13.72 3.67
CA MET A 30 -12.57 12.75 3.83
C MET A 30 -13.11 11.32 3.87
N LEU A 31 -12.56 10.45 3.04
CA LEU A 31 -12.78 9.01 3.13
C LEU A 31 -11.88 8.38 4.21
N VAL A 32 -12.49 7.66 5.14
CA VAL A 32 -11.84 6.64 5.97
C VAL A 32 -12.15 5.28 5.33
N PRO A 33 -11.21 4.67 4.58
CA PRO A 33 -11.48 3.42 3.86
C PRO A 33 -11.52 2.23 4.83
N LYS A 34 -11.81 1.03 4.33
CA LYS A 34 -11.51 -0.24 5.02
C LYS A 34 -10.20 -0.86 4.50
N PRO A 35 -9.55 -1.76 5.27
CA PRO A 35 -8.31 -2.39 4.83
C PRO A 35 -8.44 -3.12 3.48
N LEU A 36 -9.58 -3.76 3.23
CA LEU A 36 -9.86 -4.47 1.98
C LEU A 36 -9.95 -3.55 0.75
N ASP A 37 -10.35 -2.27 0.91
CA ASP A 37 -10.39 -1.35 -0.23
C ASP A 37 -8.97 -1.08 -0.76
N VAL A 38 -8.03 -0.91 0.15
CA VAL A 38 -6.61 -0.71 -0.15
C VAL A 38 -6.02 -1.98 -0.78
N ASP A 39 -6.24 -3.15 -0.17
CA ASP A 39 -5.77 -4.45 -0.70
C ASP A 39 -6.32 -4.75 -2.10
N ALA A 40 -7.59 -4.44 -2.35
CA ALA A 40 -8.23 -4.63 -3.66
C ALA A 40 -7.55 -3.81 -4.76
N LEU A 41 -7.12 -2.57 -4.48
CA LEU A 41 -6.36 -1.77 -5.44
C LEU A 41 -4.95 -2.30 -5.64
N ILE A 42 -4.26 -2.72 -4.57
CA ILE A 42 -2.92 -3.31 -4.67
C ILE A 42 -2.92 -4.53 -5.57
N ARG A 43 -3.92 -5.42 -5.43
CA ARG A 43 -4.08 -6.62 -6.24
C ARG A 43 -4.27 -6.35 -7.73
N LYS A 44 -4.74 -5.15 -8.10
CA LYS A 44 -4.91 -4.75 -9.51
C LYS A 44 -3.62 -4.26 -10.16
N ILE A 45 -2.56 -3.99 -9.39
CA ILE A 45 -1.29 -3.50 -9.94
C ILE A 45 -0.61 -4.65 -10.71
N ARG A 46 -0.38 -4.45 -12.00
CA ARG A 46 0.20 -5.47 -12.89
C ARG A 46 1.70 -5.66 -12.62
N LYS A 47 2.23 -6.84 -13.01
CA LYS A 47 3.66 -7.13 -12.94
C LYS A 47 4.46 -6.13 -13.79
N GLY A 48 5.58 -5.65 -13.27
CA GLY A 48 6.43 -4.64 -13.92
C GLY A 48 5.84 -3.23 -13.92
N LYS A 49 4.73 -3.02 -13.20
CA LYS A 49 4.15 -1.70 -12.97
C LYS A 49 4.19 -1.38 -11.48
N VAL A 50 4.21 -0.09 -11.18
CA VAL A 50 4.12 0.44 -9.82
C VAL A 50 2.93 1.37 -9.69
N ALA A 51 2.47 1.58 -8.47
CA ALA A 51 1.54 2.64 -8.14
C ALA A 51 2.03 3.40 -6.91
N THR A 52 1.71 4.69 -6.82
CA THR A 52 2.06 5.46 -5.63
C THR A 52 0.96 5.39 -4.57
N VAL A 53 1.34 5.59 -3.30
CA VAL A 53 0.37 5.78 -2.21
C VAL A 53 -0.57 6.96 -2.48
N ALA A 54 -0.13 7.97 -3.24
CA ALA A 54 -0.99 9.07 -3.68
C ALA A 54 -2.07 8.58 -4.66
N GLN A 55 -1.70 7.84 -5.70
CA GLN A 55 -2.67 7.29 -6.66
C GLN A 55 -3.71 6.38 -6.00
N ILE A 56 -3.30 5.58 -5.01
CA ILE A 56 -4.25 4.74 -4.26
C ILE A 56 -5.26 5.63 -3.51
N ARG A 57 -4.80 6.68 -2.83
CA ARG A 57 -5.69 7.61 -2.10
C ARG A 57 -6.62 8.37 -3.03
N ASP A 58 -6.11 8.84 -4.16
CA ASP A 58 -6.90 9.59 -5.14
C ASP A 58 -7.95 8.69 -5.80
N ARG A 59 -7.59 7.43 -6.08
CA ARG A 59 -8.52 6.44 -6.63
C ARG A 59 -9.64 6.13 -5.64
N LEU A 60 -9.29 5.87 -4.38
CA LEU A 60 -10.28 5.61 -3.33
C LEU A 60 -11.20 6.82 -3.10
N ALA A 61 -10.66 8.04 -3.08
CA ALA A 61 -11.49 9.23 -2.91
C ALA A 61 -12.55 9.35 -4.02
N LYS A 62 -12.14 9.11 -5.28
CA LYS A 62 -13.04 9.09 -6.44
C LYS A 62 -14.08 7.98 -6.37
N ASP A 63 -13.69 6.76 -5.98
CA ASP A 63 -14.60 5.62 -5.90
C ASP A 63 -15.71 5.82 -4.85
N PHE A 64 -15.50 6.70 -3.86
CA PHE A 64 -16.44 6.97 -2.75
C PHE A 64 -17.01 8.39 -2.75
N ASP A 65 -16.84 9.18 -3.82
CA ASP A 65 -17.31 10.57 -3.90
C ASP A 65 -16.85 11.45 -2.72
N ALA A 66 -15.56 11.34 -2.39
CA ALA A 66 -14.89 12.14 -1.37
C ALA A 66 -13.81 13.03 -2.00
N ASP A 67 -13.47 14.13 -1.33
CA ASP A 67 -12.42 15.05 -1.80
C ASP A 67 -11.01 14.44 -1.62
N PHE A 68 -10.79 13.68 -0.54
CA PHE A 68 -9.54 12.96 -0.32
C PHE A 68 -9.67 11.77 0.61
N THR A 69 -8.70 10.86 0.58
CA THR A 69 -8.62 9.71 1.49
C THR A 69 -7.69 9.98 2.67
N CYS A 70 -8.10 9.59 3.88
CA CYS A 70 -7.34 9.76 5.11
C CYS A 70 -5.92 9.14 4.97
N PRO A 71 -4.86 9.96 5.04
CA PRO A 71 -3.49 9.48 4.79
C PRO A 71 -3.00 8.54 5.89
N LEU A 72 -3.43 8.76 7.13
CA LEU A 72 -3.01 7.95 8.28
C LEU A 72 -3.55 6.53 8.17
N THR A 73 -4.85 6.37 7.97
CA THR A 73 -5.48 5.04 7.88
C THR A 73 -5.03 4.32 6.63
N THR A 74 -4.87 5.01 5.49
CA THR A 74 -4.31 4.42 4.27
C THR A 74 -2.92 3.82 4.53
N GLY A 75 -2.03 4.55 5.23
CA GLY A 75 -0.70 4.04 5.57
C GLY A 75 -0.74 2.82 6.50
N ILE A 76 -1.65 2.80 7.48
CA ILE A 76 -1.86 1.66 8.38
C ILE A 76 -2.37 0.44 7.60
N PHE A 77 -3.36 0.64 6.74
CA PHE A 77 -3.99 -0.43 5.96
C PHE A 77 -3.07 -0.99 4.87
N LEU A 78 -2.25 -0.14 4.26
CA LEU A 78 -1.21 -0.57 3.34
C LEU A 78 -0.21 -1.51 4.03
N ARG A 79 0.19 -1.22 5.27
CA ARG A 79 1.03 -2.13 6.06
C ARG A 79 0.28 -3.42 6.42
N ILE A 80 -0.98 -3.34 6.82
CA ILE A 80 -1.79 -4.53 7.11
C ILE A 80 -1.89 -5.45 5.89
N ALA A 81 -2.16 -4.89 4.70
CA ALA A 81 -2.21 -5.66 3.46
C ALA A 81 -0.86 -6.33 3.13
N ALA A 82 0.25 -5.61 3.32
CA ALA A 82 1.60 -6.14 3.10
C ALA A 82 1.93 -7.29 4.07
N GLU A 83 1.69 -7.12 5.36
CA GLU A 83 1.96 -8.15 6.38
C GLU A 83 1.04 -9.37 6.18
N ALA A 84 -0.23 -9.16 5.81
CA ALA A 84 -1.16 -10.23 5.49
C ALA A 84 -0.77 -11.00 4.20
N ALA A 85 -0.10 -10.35 3.25
CA ALA A 85 0.46 -10.98 2.06
C ALA A 85 1.65 -11.89 2.41
N GLU A 86 2.53 -11.44 3.31
CA GLU A 86 3.65 -12.28 3.77
C GLU A 86 3.19 -13.44 4.66
N GLU A 87 2.18 -13.25 5.52
CA GLU A 87 1.54 -14.38 6.23
C GLU A 87 0.96 -15.42 5.26
N ASP A 88 0.31 -14.96 4.19
CA ASP A 88 -0.23 -15.84 3.16
C ASP A 88 0.89 -16.60 2.43
N LEU A 89 2.00 -15.92 2.11
CA LEU A 89 3.16 -16.52 1.47
C LEU A 89 3.80 -17.60 2.35
N ALA A 90 3.98 -17.31 3.65
CA ALA A 90 4.52 -18.25 4.63
C ALA A 90 3.63 -19.50 4.80
N LYS A 91 2.32 -19.37 4.54
CA LYS A 91 1.36 -20.48 4.50
C LYS A 91 1.31 -21.20 3.14
N GLY A 92 2.21 -20.88 2.20
CA GLY A 92 2.34 -21.53 0.90
C GLY A 92 1.38 -21.00 -0.18
N LYS A 93 0.65 -19.90 0.04
CA LYS A 93 -0.17 -19.30 -1.00
C LYS A 93 0.73 -18.69 -2.07
N LYS A 94 0.53 -19.10 -3.33
CA LYS A 94 1.30 -18.64 -4.48
C LYS A 94 0.88 -17.25 -4.99
N ARG A 95 -0.37 -16.85 -4.75
CA ARG A 95 -0.94 -15.57 -5.20
C ARG A 95 -1.28 -14.70 -3.99
N ILE A 96 -0.42 -13.72 -3.73
CA ILE A 96 -0.56 -12.76 -2.63
C ILE A 96 -0.75 -11.35 -3.19
N ALA A 97 -1.15 -10.39 -2.35
CA ALA A 97 -1.22 -8.99 -2.78
C ALA A 97 0.20 -8.48 -3.10
N PRO A 98 0.45 -7.91 -4.30
CA PRO A 98 1.78 -7.47 -4.73
C PRO A 98 2.15 -6.12 -4.10
N TYR A 99 2.19 -6.06 -2.76
CA TYR A 99 2.38 -4.83 -2.01
C TYR A 99 3.71 -4.12 -2.34
N TRP A 100 4.73 -4.86 -2.75
CA TRP A 100 6.03 -4.29 -3.15
C TRP A 100 5.95 -3.34 -4.34
N ARG A 101 4.88 -3.44 -5.16
CA ARG A 101 4.60 -2.53 -6.29
C ARG A 101 4.08 -1.17 -5.84
N VAL A 102 3.80 -0.97 -4.55
CA VAL A 102 3.38 0.33 -4.00
C VAL A 102 4.59 1.10 -3.48
N ILE A 103 4.84 2.27 -4.07
CA ILE A 103 5.94 3.17 -3.71
C ILE A 103 5.44 4.51 -3.19
N LYS A 104 6.32 5.30 -2.58
CA LYS A 104 6.01 6.68 -2.17
C LYS A 104 5.85 7.58 -3.41
N ALA A 105 5.25 8.75 -3.21
CA ALA A 105 4.94 9.67 -4.31
C ALA A 105 6.19 10.18 -5.06
N ASP A 106 7.35 10.20 -4.40
CA ASP A 106 8.64 10.60 -4.95
C ASP A 106 9.44 9.43 -5.56
N GLY A 107 8.78 8.27 -5.76
CA GLY A 107 9.39 7.06 -6.29
C GLY A 107 10.16 6.24 -5.26
N SER A 108 10.25 6.70 -4.01
CA SER A 108 11.04 6.04 -2.98
C SER A 108 10.34 4.82 -2.37
N LEU A 109 11.13 3.86 -1.90
CA LEU A 109 10.66 2.63 -1.29
C LEU A 109 10.10 2.87 0.13
N ASN A 110 9.25 1.97 0.58
CA ASN A 110 8.56 2.06 1.85
C ASN A 110 9.28 1.29 2.95
N GLU A 111 9.91 2.01 3.87
CA GLU A 111 10.66 1.47 5.00
C GLU A 111 9.80 0.67 5.98
N LYS A 112 8.48 0.89 5.99
CA LYS A 112 7.55 0.23 6.90
C LYS A 112 6.98 -1.09 6.36
N PHE A 113 7.41 -1.51 5.17
CA PHE A 113 7.00 -2.80 4.61
C PHE A 113 7.72 -3.97 5.29
N PRO A 114 7.10 -5.17 5.27
CA PRO A 114 7.77 -6.39 5.70
C PRO A 114 9.11 -6.57 4.98
N GLY A 115 10.18 -6.81 5.74
CA GLY A 115 11.55 -6.91 5.22
C GLY A 115 12.17 -5.58 4.77
N GLY A 116 11.52 -4.45 5.03
CA GLY A 116 12.02 -3.11 4.74
C GLY A 116 12.23 -2.84 3.25
N THR A 117 13.05 -1.82 2.96
CA THR A 117 13.34 -1.41 1.57
C THR A 117 14.16 -2.44 0.80
N GLU A 118 14.91 -3.30 1.49
CA GLU A 118 15.72 -4.35 0.85
C GLU A 118 14.85 -5.44 0.23
N ALA A 119 13.89 -5.97 0.99
CA ALA A 119 12.95 -6.97 0.47
C ALA A 119 12.05 -6.39 -0.63
N GLN A 120 11.59 -5.15 -0.46
CA GLN A 120 10.84 -4.46 -1.52
C GLN A 120 11.67 -4.30 -2.79
N ALA A 121 12.94 -3.87 -2.67
CA ALA A 121 13.83 -3.70 -3.80
C ALA A 121 14.11 -5.02 -4.52
N ALA A 122 14.32 -6.11 -3.79
CA ALA A 122 14.52 -7.44 -4.37
C ALA A 122 13.36 -7.85 -5.29
N ARG A 123 12.12 -7.77 -4.80
CA ARG A 123 10.93 -8.11 -5.59
C ARG A 123 10.70 -7.18 -6.78
N LEU A 124 11.00 -5.89 -6.63
CA LEU A 124 10.92 -4.94 -7.75
C LEU A 124 11.98 -5.25 -8.84
N ARG A 125 13.20 -5.65 -8.45
CA ARG A 125 14.24 -6.07 -9.40
C ARG A 125 13.86 -7.35 -10.15
N GLU A 126 13.22 -8.30 -9.47
CA GLU A 126 12.67 -9.52 -10.11
C GLU A 126 11.59 -9.21 -11.17
N GLU A 127 10.98 -8.02 -11.09
CA GLU A 127 10.03 -7.52 -12.08
C GLU A 127 10.63 -6.57 -13.12
N GLY A 128 11.96 -6.40 -13.10
CA GLY A 128 12.70 -5.60 -14.10
C GLY A 128 12.94 -4.15 -13.71
N HIS A 129 12.59 -3.72 -12.50
CA HIS A 129 12.84 -2.35 -12.07
C HIS A 129 14.31 -2.13 -11.67
N THR A 130 14.87 -1.01 -12.14
CA THR A 130 16.16 -0.53 -11.64
C THR A 130 15.94 0.26 -10.35
N ILE A 131 16.64 -0.13 -9.28
CA ILE A 131 16.56 0.55 -7.97
C ILE A 131 17.82 1.40 -7.78
N LEU A 132 17.63 2.71 -7.68
CA LEU A 132 18.69 3.65 -7.31
C LEU A 132 18.90 3.64 -5.80
N PRO A 133 20.16 3.58 -5.33
CA PRO A 133 20.44 3.65 -3.90
C PRO A 133 19.99 5.00 -3.33
N GLY A 134 19.58 4.95 -2.06
CA GLY A 134 19.31 6.16 -1.29
C GLY A 134 20.58 6.97 -1.06
N LYS A 135 20.46 8.29 -0.94
CA LYS A 135 21.56 9.16 -0.49
C LYS A 135 21.37 9.52 0.98
N GLY A 136 22.38 9.22 1.81
CA GLY A 136 22.31 9.47 3.25
C GLY A 136 21.19 8.66 3.92
N LYS A 137 20.31 9.35 4.67
CA LYS A 137 19.15 8.73 5.34
C LYS A 137 17.94 8.53 4.43
N LYS A 138 18.02 8.88 3.14
CA LYS A 138 16.89 8.70 2.22
C LYS A 138 16.78 7.23 1.80
N PRO A 139 15.56 6.69 1.68
CA PRO A 139 15.38 5.34 1.16
C PRO A 139 15.77 5.23 -0.32
N PRO A 140 16.08 4.02 -0.82
CA PRO A 140 16.22 3.75 -2.25
C PRO A 140 14.97 4.13 -3.02
N ARG A 141 15.08 4.30 -4.34
CA ARG A 141 13.96 4.66 -5.22
C ARG A 141 13.98 3.89 -6.52
N VAL A 142 12.82 3.70 -7.13
CA VAL A 142 12.72 3.16 -8.48
C VAL A 142 13.20 4.22 -9.47
N LYS A 143 14.11 3.86 -10.38
CA LYS A 143 14.57 4.73 -11.46
C LYS A 143 13.42 4.95 -12.45
N GLU A 144 13.21 6.20 -12.87
CA GLU A 144 12.23 6.56 -13.92
C GLU A 144 10.85 5.91 -13.66
N PHE A 145 10.43 5.90 -12.39
CA PHE A 145 9.26 5.15 -11.94
C PHE A 145 7.97 5.59 -12.64
N GLU A 146 7.94 6.84 -13.08
CA GLU A 146 6.86 7.49 -13.83
C GLU A 146 6.49 6.71 -15.10
N GLU A 147 7.47 6.15 -15.81
CA GLU A 147 7.24 5.34 -17.02
C GLU A 147 6.56 3.99 -16.71
N SER A 148 6.71 3.53 -15.48
CA SER A 148 6.12 2.29 -14.98
C SER A 148 4.85 2.51 -14.14
N LEU A 149 4.37 3.75 -14.01
CA LEU A 149 3.15 4.03 -13.27
C LEU A 149 1.94 3.38 -13.94
N GLN A 150 1.18 2.62 -13.15
CA GLN A 150 -0.13 2.15 -13.55
C GLN A 150 -1.17 3.24 -13.29
N LYS A 151 -2.09 3.43 -14.25
CA LYS A 151 -3.34 4.16 -14.00
C LYS A 151 -4.28 3.27 -13.20
N LEU A 152 -4.60 3.68 -11.98
CA LEU A 152 -5.51 2.97 -11.08
C LEU A 152 -6.97 3.28 -11.38
#